data_AF-A0A7C4X1A5-F1
#
_entry.id   AF-A0A7C4X1A5-F1
#
_cell.length_a   1.000
_cell.length_b   1.000
_cell.length_c   1.000
_cell.angle_alpha   90.00
_cell.angle_beta   90.00
_cell.angle_gamma   90.00
#
_symmetry.space_group_name_H-M   'P 1'
#
loop_
_entity.id
_entity.type
_entity.pdbx_description
1 polymer ?
#
loop_
_entity_poly.entity_id
_entity_poly.type
_entity_poly.pdbx_seq_one_letter_code
_entity_poly.pdbx_strand_id
1 'polypeptide(L)'
;MMVSQILSPSERKEIERIGDILAPGDDLLPRFSACGFSEHADRMLLYLPGDEVARLRLFLRFMRFLPLWALRAVLKATALDRFLPNFAGSRLRKLEMGLRGLVFSLYYSFLDVPSGCGRRIQGAIRWDAAIRTQPEDPDDLPDLVQRANPIGEPEPNQGDPPHGDQPPF
;
A
#
# COMPACT_ATOMS: atom_id res chain seq x y z
N MET A 1 -3.32 16.06 -16.69
CA MET A 1 -2.42 15.64 -15.60
C MET A 1 -2.79 16.43 -14.36
N MET A 2 -3.34 15.78 -13.32
CA MET A 2 -3.55 16.47 -12.04
C MET A 2 -2.32 16.28 -11.17
N VAL A 3 -1.51 17.32 -11.10
CA VAL A 3 -0.50 17.49 -10.05
C VAL A 3 -1.23 17.57 -8.72
N SER A 4 -0.66 16.98 -7.66
CA SER A 4 -1.18 17.12 -6.30
C SER A 4 -1.45 18.59 -5.96
N GLN A 5 -2.70 18.87 -5.62
CA GLN A 5 -3.25 20.15 -5.18
C GLN A 5 -3.20 20.29 -3.66
N ILE A 6 -3.16 19.18 -2.92
CA ILE A 6 -3.12 19.19 -1.45
C ILE A 6 -1.70 19.51 -0.96
N LEU A 7 -0.67 18.89 -1.55
CA LEU A 7 0.73 19.10 -1.13
C LEU A 7 1.42 20.15 -2.00
N SER A 8 2.19 21.01 -1.34
CA SER A 8 3.11 21.94 -2.01
C SER A 8 4.26 21.19 -2.69
N PRO A 9 4.94 21.81 -3.68
CA PRO A 9 6.11 21.21 -4.33
C PRO A 9 7.22 20.81 -3.33
N SER A 10 7.41 21.60 -2.27
CA SER A 10 8.39 21.28 -1.23
C SER A 10 8.00 20.05 -0.40
N GLU A 11 6.72 19.90 -0.07
CA GLU A 11 6.22 18.74 0.68
C GLU A 11 6.34 17.45 -0.16
N ARG A 12 6.08 17.54 -1.48
CA ARG A 12 6.27 16.42 -2.41
C ARG A 12 7.73 15.99 -2.52
N LYS A 13 8.65 16.95 -2.60
CA LYS A 13 10.09 16.66 -2.61
C LYS A 13 10.54 15.96 -1.33
N GLU A 14 9.94 16.29 -0.18
CA GLU A 14 10.23 15.58 1.06
C GLU A 14 9.66 14.16 1.08
N ILE A 15 8.47 13.94 0.50
CA ILE A 15 7.95 12.57 0.28
C ILE A 15 8.90 11.78 -0.61
N GLU A 16 9.44 12.37 -1.67
CA GLU A 16 10.42 11.71 -2.54
C GLU A 16 11.70 11.34 -1.78
N ARG A 17 12.21 12.24 -0.93
CA ARG A 17 13.40 11.96 -0.09
C ARG A 17 13.14 10.83 0.90
N ILE A 18 11.98 10.80 1.53
CA ILE A 18 11.56 9.71 2.43
C ILE A 18 11.36 8.43 1.63
N GLY A 19 10.73 8.53 0.46
CA GLY A 19 10.47 7.44 -0.47
C GLY A 19 11.77 6.79 -0.96
N ASP A 20 12.79 7.57 -1.30
CA ASP A 20 14.11 7.05 -1.70
C ASP A 20 14.87 6.37 -0.55
N ILE A 21 14.51 6.65 0.70
CA ILE A 21 15.07 5.92 1.86
C ILE A 21 14.35 4.59 2.05
N LEU A 22 13.03 4.54 1.88
CA LEU A 22 12.20 3.35 2.08
C LEU A 22 12.18 2.42 0.85
N ALA A 23 12.29 2.98 -0.34
CA ALA A 23 12.32 2.32 -1.65
C ALA A 23 13.45 2.96 -2.51
N PRO A 24 14.72 2.69 -2.18
CA PRO A 24 15.90 3.26 -2.85
C PRO A 24 16.07 2.80 -4.31
N GLY A 25 15.36 1.74 -4.71
CA GLY A 25 15.54 1.07 -5.99
C GLY A 25 16.82 0.22 -6.06
N ASP A 26 16.91 -0.58 -7.12
CA ASP A 26 18.03 -1.43 -7.50
C ASP A 26 18.07 -1.59 -9.03
N ASP A 27 18.72 -2.64 -9.54
CA ASP A 27 18.83 -2.91 -10.98
C ASP A 27 17.48 -3.21 -11.65
N LEU A 28 16.50 -3.71 -10.90
CA LEU A 28 15.18 -4.12 -11.41
C LEU A 28 14.09 -3.13 -11.03
N LEU A 29 14.19 -2.56 -9.83
CA LEU A 29 13.17 -1.68 -9.27
C LEU A 29 13.64 -0.21 -9.31
N PRO A 30 12.83 0.70 -9.88
CA PRO A 30 13.17 2.11 -9.91
C PRO A 30 13.12 2.69 -8.49
N ARG A 31 14.00 3.64 -8.18
CA ARG A 31 13.86 4.44 -6.94
C ARG A 31 12.54 5.21 -6.92
N PHE A 32 11.99 5.48 -5.74
CA PHE A 32 10.70 6.14 -5.58
C PHE A 32 10.63 7.50 -6.33
N SER A 33 11.64 8.35 -6.17
CA SER A 33 11.69 9.69 -6.77
C SER A 33 11.75 9.66 -8.30
N ALA A 34 12.26 8.59 -8.91
CA ALA A 34 12.30 8.45 -10.36
C ALA A 34 10.91 8.20 -10.98
N CYS A 35 9.92 7.86 -10.16
CA CYS A 35 8.60 7.49 -10.62
C CYS A 35 7.58 8.62 -10.64
N GLY A 36 7.82 9.73 -9.92
CA GLY A 36 6.88 10.85 -9.85
C GLY A 36 5.59 10.52 -9.08
N PHE A 37 5.57 9.45 -8.29
CA PHE A 37 4.37 9.04 -7.54
C PHE A 37 3.93 10.06 -6.47
N SER A 38 4.83 10.93 -6.03
CA SER A 38 4.54 12.04 -5.11
C SER A 38 3.46 12.99 -5.64
N GLU A 39 3.33 13.12 -6.97
CA GLU A 39 2.30 13.93 -7.62
C GLU A 39 0.89 13.36 -7.45
N HIS A 40 0.78 12.06 -7.16
CA HIS A 40 -0.48 11.36 -6.99
C HIS A 40 -0.82 11.09 -5.51
N ALA A 41 -0.05 11.66 -4.57
CA ALA A 41 -0.31 11.52 -3.14
C ALA A 41 -1.73 11.95 -2.74
N ASP A 42 -2.35 12.88 -3.48
CA ASP A 42 -3.73 13.33 -3.26
C ASP A 42 -4.74 12.19 -3.29
N ARG A 43 -4.49 11.14 -4.09
CA ARG A 43 -5.35 9.95 -4.15
C ARG A 43 -5.49 9.28 -2.78
N MET A 44 -4.49 9.39 -1.92
CA MET A 44 -4.56 8.89 -0.56
C MET A 44 -5.02 9.99 0.41
N LEU A 45 -4.49 11.21 0.26
CA LEU A 45 -4.75 12.31 1.20
C LEU A 45 -6.20 12.80 1.20
N LEU A 46 -6.95 12.60 0.11
CA LEU A 46 -8.38 12.91 0.05
C LEU A 46 -9.23 12.11 1.03
N TYR A 47 -8.76 10.94 1.46
CA TYR A 47 -9.47 10.08 2.40
C TYR A 47 -9.04 10.29 3.86
N LEU A 48 -8.03 11.14 4.10
CA LEU A 48 -7.59 11.44 5.46
C LEU A 48 -8.42 12.59 6.06
N PRO A 49 -8.73 12.54 7.36
CA PRO A 49 -9.24 13.70 8.10
C PRO A 49 -8.34 14.93 7.91
N GLY A 50 -8.92 16.12 7.79
CA GLY A 50 -8.17 17.35 7.49
C GLY A 50 -7.09 17.69 8.53
N ASP A 51 -7.30 17.33 9.80
CA ASP A 51 -6.34 17.50 10.87
C ASP A 51 -5.14 16.53 10.75
N GLU A 52 -5.35 15.33 10.23
CA GLU A 52 -4.27 14.39 9.90
C GLU A 52 -3.42 14.89 8.72
N VAL A 53 -4.07 15.41 7.67
CA VAL A 53 -3.36 16.04 6.54
C VAL A 53 -2.51 17.21 7.03
N ALA A 54 -3.05 18.07 7.89
CA ALA A 54 -2.31 19.20 8.45
C ALA A 54 -1.09 18.75 9.29
N ARG A 55 -1.24 17.70 10.12
CA ARG A 55 -0.13 17.11 10.88
C ARG A 55 0.95 16.52 9.98
N LEU A 56 0.56 15.80 8.93
CA LEU A 56 1.51 15.26 7.95
C LEU A 56 2.29 16.38 7.26
N ARG A 57 1.61 17.44 6.83
CA ARG A 57 2.24 18.61 6.21
C ARG A 57 3.24 19.30 7.13
N LEU A 58 2.86 19.49 8.40
CA LEU A 58 3.76 20.05 9.40
C LEU A 58 5.02 19.18 9.57
N PHE A 59 4.84 17.86 9.62
CA PHE A 59 5.95 16.90 9.69
C PHE A 59 6.88 17.00 8.47
N LEU A 60 6.33 16.97 7.25
CA LEU A 60 7.12 17.09 6.01
C LEU A 60 7.90 18.41 5.97
N ARG A 61 7.27 19.52 6.38
CA ARG A 61 7.93 20.83 6.46
C ARG A 61 9.07 20.85 7.47
N PHE A 62 8.96 20.13 8.58
CA PHE A 62 10.03 20.00 9.57
C PHE A 62 11.17 19.13 9.03
N MET A 63 10.86 17.99 8.42
CA MET A 63 11.85 17.09 7.81
C MET A 63 12.69 17.76 6.72
N ARG A 64 12.13 18.77 6.03
CA ARG A 64 12.86 19.57 5.05
C ARG A 64 14.17 20.16 5.56
N PHE A 65 14.22 20.56 6.83
CA PHE A 65 15.40 21.16 7.43
C PHE A 65 16.47 20.14 7.83
N LEU A 66 16.13 18.85 7.84
CA LEU A 66 17.07 17.79 8.20
C LEU A 66 17.93 17.39 6.99
N PRO A 67 19.25 17.25 7.14
CA PRO A 67 20.09 16.63 6.12
C PRO A 67 19.74 15.15 5.94
N LEU A 68 20.09 14.57 4.79
CA LEU A 68 19.68 13.20 4.43
C LEU A 68 20.11 12.14 5.45
N TRP A 69 21.28 12.28 6.06
CA TRP A 69 21.76 11.36 7.10
C TRP A 69 20.90 11.44 8.37
N ALA A 70 20.43 12.63 8.76
CA ALA A 70 19.56 12.82 9.91
C ALA A 70 18.16 12.28 9.64
N LEU A 71 17.62 12.51 8.43
CA LEU A 71 16.35 11.92 8.02
C LEU A 71 16.39 10.37 8.07
N ARG A 72 17.48 9.76 7.58
CA ARG A 72 17.71 8.32 7.70
C ARG A 72 17.79 7.86 9.16
N ALA A 73 18.45 8.64 10.03
CA ALA A 73 18.53 8.32 11.45
C ALA A 73 17.14 8.36 12.12
N VAL A 74 16.32 9.37 11.80
CA VAL A 74 14.94 9.47 12.29
C VAL A 74 14.12 8.26 11.85
N LEU A 75 14.14 7.91 10.56
CA LEU A 75 13.39 6.76 10.04
C LEU A 75 13.88 5.41 10.61
N LYS A 76 15.19 5.27 10.83
CA LYS A 76 15.74 4.08 11.52
C LYS A 76 15.33 4.04 12.98
N ALA A 77 15.34 5.18 13.68
CA ALA A 77 14.92 5.27 15.06
C ALA A 77 13.44 4.93 15.23
N THR A 78 12.59 5.30 14.26
CA THR A 78 11.17 4.92 14.29
C THR A 78 10.96 3.41 14.12
N ALA A 79 11.86 2.71 13.42
CA ALA A 79 11.81 1.25 13.22
C ALA A 79 12.41 0.43 14.37
N LEU A 80 13.16 1.06 15.27
CA LEU A 80 13.83 0.41 16.41
C LEU A 80 12.86 0.33 17.60
N ASP A 81 11.93 -0.63 17.54
CA ASP A 81 10.92 -0.94 18.59
C ASP A 81 11.59 -1.22 19.96
N ARG A 82 12.87 -1.62 19.95
CA ARG A 82 13.64 -2.06 21.13
C ARG A 82 14.29 -0.94 21.94
N PHE A 83 14.43 0.27 21.39
CA PHE A 83 15.23 1.33 22.03
C PHE A 83 14.41 2.39 22.77
N LEU A 84 13.09 2.44 22.59
CA LEU A 84 12.21 3.44 23.21
C LEU A 84 11.03 2.79 23.93
N PRO A 85 11.25 2.24 25.14
CA PRO A 85 10.13 1.84 26.00
C PRO A 85 9.31 3.10 26.38
N ASN A 86 7.97 2.99 26.32
CA ASN A 86 6.95 4.02 26.64
C ASN A 86 6.36 4.83 25.48
N PHE A 87 5.33 5.64 25.80
CA PHE A 87 4.42 6.45 24.97
C PHE A 87 5.05 7.16 23.74
N ALA A 88 6.32 7.55 23.81
CA ALA A 88 7.06 8.11 22.68
C ALA A 88 7.28 7.09 21.55
N GLY A 89 7.60 5.83 21.89
CA GLY A 89 7.74 4.73 20.94
C GLY A 89 6.44 4.43 20.20
N SER A 90 5.29 4.50 20.88
CA SER A 90 3.97 4.31 20.25
C SER A 90 3.67 5.38 19.19
N ARG A 91 4.02 6.64 19.44
CA ARG A 91 3.83 7.74 18.46
C ARG A 91 4.79 7.62 17.27
N LEU A 92 6.05 7.29 17.52
CA LEU A 92 7.05 7.09 16.47
C LEU A 92 6.70 5.91 15.58
N ARG A 93 6.16 4.83 16.15
CA ARG A 93 5.68 3.67 15.38
C ARG A 93 4.44 3.99 14.54
N LYS A 94 3.51 4.78 15.08
CA LYS A 94 2.37 5.30 14.28
C LYS A 94 2.85 6.13 13.09
N LEU A 95 3.84 6.99 13.32
CA LEU A 95 4.46 7.78 12.25
C LEU A 95 5.15 6.88 11.22
N GLU A 96 5.92 5.88 11.67
CA GLU A 96 6.57 4.90 10.79
C GLU A 96 5.55 4.19 9.89
N MET A 97 4.49 3.65 10.51
CA MET A 97 3.41 2.96 9.81
C MET A 97 2.71 3.89 8.82
N GLY A 98 2.45 5.14 9.19
CA GLY A 98 1.86 6.14 8.30
C GLY A 98 2.75 6.46 7.10
N LEU A 99 4.06 6.68 7.32
CA LEU A 99 5.00 7.00 6.25
C LEU A 99 5.23 5.80 5.31
N ARG A 100 5.43 4.60 5.85
CA ARG A 100 5.52 3.37 5.05
C ARG A 100 4.23 3.11 4.29
N GLY A 101 3.08 3.29 4.94
CA GLY A 101 1.77 3.13 4.31
C GLY A 101 1.57 4.09 3.15
N LEU A 102 1.93 5.37 3.31
CA LEU A 102 1.89 6.36 2.24
C LEU A 102 2.83 5.99 1.09
N VAL A 103 4.10 5.72 1.39
CA VAL A 103 5.11 5.44 0.37
C VAL A 103 4.83 4.14 -0.37
N PHE A 104 4.56 3.03 0.33
CA PHE A 104 4.37 1.74 -0.32
C PHE A 104 3.04 1.63 -1.05
N SER A 105 1.97 2.24 -0.54
CA SER A 105 0.71 2.32 -1.29
C SER A 105 0.88 3.07 -2.59
N LEU A 106 1.64 4.18 -2.61
CA LEU A 106 1.96 4.90 -3.84
C LEU A 106 2.90 4.10 -4.74
N TYR A 107 3.92 3.48 -4.19
CA TYR A 107 4.96 2.78 -4.95
C TYR A 107 4.44 1.51 -5.64
N TYR A 108 3.58 0.73 -4.96
CA TYR A 108 2.97 -0.50 -5.48
C TYR A 108 1.54 -0.30 -6.00
N SER A 109 1.13 0.95 -6.23
CA SER A 109 -0.17 1.26 -6.85
C SER A 109 -0.26 0.91 -8.34
N PHE A 110 0.88 0.62 -8.97
CA PHE A 110 1.02 0.41 -10.42
C PHE A 110 0.41 1.53 -11.28
N LEU A 111 0.42 2.76 -10.75
CA LEU A 111 -0.12 3.93 -11.46
C LEU A 111 0.50 4.07 -12.85
N ASP A 112 -0.36 4.27 -13.86
CA ASP A 112 0.07 4.59 -15.21
C ASP A 112 0.52 6.05 -15.28
N VAL A 113 1.81 6.24 -14.95
CA VAL A 113 2.50 7.52 -14.98
C VAL A 113 3.34 7.63 -16.26
N PRO A 114 3.59 8.85 -16.79
CA PRO A 114 4.40 9.05 -18.00
C PRO A 114 5.80 8.43 -17.91
N SER A 115 6.36 8.31 -16.71
CA SER A 115 7.65 7.64 -16.45
C SER A 115 7.63 6.12 -16.70
N GLY A 116 6.45 5.53 -16.95
CA GLY A 116 6.25 4.09 -17.12
C GLY A 116 6.59 3.26 -15.88
N CYS A 117 6.83 3.90 -14.72
CA CYS A 117 7.28 3.22 -13.51
C CYS A 117 6.30 2.15 -13.03
N GLY A 118 4.98 2.43 -13.04
CA GLY A 118 3.97 1.46 -12.58
C GLY A 118 4.09 0.12 -13.29
N ARG A 119 4.17 0.14 -14.64
CA ARG A 119 4.36 -1.07 -15.46
C ARG A 119 5.70 -1.76 -15.19
N ARG A 120 6.79 -0.99 -15.00
CA ARG A 120 8.10 -1.57 -14.67
C ARG A 120 8.10 -2.29 -13.33
N ILE A 121 7.54 -1.66 -12.30
CA ILE A 121 7.43 -2.28 -10.96
C ILE A 121 6.58 -3.54 -11.05
N GLN A 122 5.40 -3.47 -11.69
CA GLN A 122 4.51 -4.62 -11.89
C GLN A 122 5.23 -5.80 -12.58
N GLY A 123 5.97 -5.52 -13.67
CA GLY A 123 6.74 -6.52 -14.40
C GLY A 123 7.90 -7.08 -13.58
N ALA A 124 8.62 -6.24 -12.83
CA ALA A 124 9.75 -6.65 -12.00
C ALA A 124 9.33 -7.59 -10.87
N ILE A 125 8.22 -7.31 -10.19
CA ILE A 125 7.70 -8.17 -9.11
C ILE A 125 6.89 -9.36 -9.64
N ARG A 126 6.70 -9.46 -10.97
CA ARG A 126 5.89 -10.49 -11.65
C ARG A 126 4.48 -10.61 -11.06
N TRP A 127 3.88 -9.48 -10.71
CA TRP A 127 2.52 -9.46 -10.19
C TRP A 127 1.54 -9.73 -11.33
N ASP A 128 1.19 -11.01 -11.48
CA ASP A 128 0.15 -11.49 -12.37
C ASP A 128 -1.01 -12.01 -11.53
N ALA A 129 -1.98 -11.14 -11.28
CA ALA A 129 -3.21 -11.50 -10.58
C ALA A 129 -4.25 -12.15 -11.51
N ALA A 130 -3.85 -12.63 -12.69
CA ALA A 130 -4.74 -13.40 -13.53
C ALA A 130 -5.01 -14.76 -12.87
N ILE A 131 -6.30 -15.04 -12.60
CA ILE A 131 -6.76 -16.38 -12.27
C ILE A 131 -6.60 -17.22 -13.54
N ARG A 132 -5.52 -18.01 -13.61
CA ARG A 132 -5.18 -18.84 -14.78
C ARG A 132 -5.77 -20.25 -14.72
N THR A 133 -6.56 -20.56 -13.70
CA THR A 133 -7.35 -21.80 -13.66
C THR A 133 -8.40 -21.74 -14.76
N GLN A 134 -8.27 -22.61 -15.75
CA GLN A 134 -9.37 -22.88 -16.68
C GLN A 134 -10.46 -23.59 -15.87
N PRO A 135 -11.72 -23.15 -15.92
CA PRO A 135 -12.82 -23.93 -15.38
C PRO A 135 -12.89 -25.28 -16.12
N GLU A 136 -13.20 -26.35 -15.41
CA GLU A 136 -13.37 -27.68 -16.02
C GLU A 136 -14.60 -27.70 -16.94
N ASP A 137 -15.59 -26.85 -16.67
CA ASP A 137 -16.77 -26.60 -17.50
C ASP A 137 -16.97 -25.08 -17.71
N PRO A 138 -17.05 -24.57 -18.96
CA PRO A 138 -17.31 -23.16 -19.24
C PRO A 138 -18.61 -22.61 -18.62
N ASP A 139 -19.59 -23.48 -18.39
CA ASP A 139 -20.89 -23.10 -17.84
C ASP A 139 -20.86 -22.95 -16.30
N ASP A 140 -19.78 -23.39 -15.63
CA ASP A 140 -19.60 -23.26 -14.17
C ASP A 140 -19.03 -21.90 -13.74
N LEU A 141 -18.52 -21.10 -14.68
CA LEU A 141 -17.86 -19.82 -14.36
C LEU A 141 -18.79 -18.84 -13.59
N PRO A 142 -20.08 -18.67 -13.99
CA PRO A 142 -21.02 -17.82 -13.26
C PRO A 142 -21.26 -18.30 -11.82
N ASP A 143 -21.44 -19.61 -11.65
CA ASP A 143 -21.71 -20.25 -10.35
C ASP A 143 -20.49 -20.17 -9.42
N LEU A 144 -19.29 -20.39 -9.95
CA LEU A 144 -18.04 -20.24 -9.21
C LEU A 144 -17.79 -18.80 -8.77
N VAL A 145 -18.07 -17.81 -9.62
CA VAL A 145 -17.97 -16.39 -9.28
C VAL A 145 -18.98 -16.02 -8.20
N GLN A 146 -20.18 -16.59 -8.24
CA GLN A 146 -21.23 -16.35 -7.25
C GLN A 146 -20.92 -17.00 -5.89
N ARG A 147 -20.42 -18.24 -5.87
CA ARG A 147 -19.96 -18.94 -4.65
C ARG A 147 -18.72 -18.30 -4.03
N ALA A 148 -17.79 -17.81 -4.86
CA ALA A 148 -16.59 -17.15 -4.39
C ALA A 148 -16.83 -15.71 -3.91
N ASN A 149 -18.02 -15.14 -4.13
CA ASN A 149 -18.38 -13.81 -3.65
C ASN A 149 -18.81 -13.89 -2.17
N PRO A 150 -17.99 -13.41 -1.21
CA PRO A 150 -18.31 -13.48 0.21
C PRO A 150 -19.46 -12.55 0.64
N ILE A 151 -19.99 -11.74 -0.28
CA ILE A 151 -21.10 -10.80 -0.06
C ILE A 151 -22.39 -11.32 -0.73
N GLY A 152 -22.33 -12.41 -1.51
CA GLY A 152 -23.52 -13.02 -2.12
C GLY A 152 -24.46 -13.60 -1.07
N GLU A 153 -25.78 -13.49 -1.30
CA GLU A 153 -26.78 -14.11 -0.43
C GLU A 153 -26.57 -15.63 -0.36
N PRO A 154 -26.58 -16.26 0.83
CA PRO A 154 -26.41 -17.69 0.95
C PRO A 154 -27.56 -18.42 0.25
N GLU A 155 -27.25 -19.48 -0.51
CA GLU A 155 -28.30 -20.32 -1.08
C GLU A 155 -29.23 -20.87 0.01
N PRO A 156 -30.54 -20.94 -0.25
CA PRO A 156 -31.47 -21.53 0.71
C PRO A 156 -31.10 -23.00 0.90
N ASN A 157 -30.84 -23.36 2.16
CA ASN A 157 -30.47 -24.70 2.61
C ASN A 157 -31.43 -25.76 2.05
N GLN A 158 -31.02 -26.43 0.96
CA GLN A 158 -31.69 -27.64 0.48
C GLN A 158 -31.21 -28.77 1.39
N GLY A 159 -32.08 -29.13 2.34
CA GLY A 159 -31.76 -29.96 3.49
C GLY A 159 -30.96 -31.22 3.17
N ASP A 160 -30.04 -31.55 4.09
CA ASP A 160 -29.17 -32.70 4.01
C ASP A 160 -29.96 -34.01 3.75
N PRO A 161 -29.50 -34.87 2.83
CA PRO A 161 -30.06 -36.21 2.69
C PRO A 161 -29.78 -37.02 3.97
N PRO A 162 -30.68 -37.93 4.37
CA PRO A 162 -30.58 -38.64 5.65
C PRO A 162 -29.28 -39.43 5.73
N HIS A 163 -28.53 -39.22 6.81
CA HIS A 163 -27.35 -40.01 7.17
C HIS A 163 -27.71 -41.50 7.18
N GLY A 164 -27.24 -42.24 6.18
CA GLY A 164 -27.21 -43.69 6.20
C GLY A 164 -26.22 -44.17 7.27
N ASP A 165 -26.66 -45.18 8.02
CA ASP A 165 -25.94 -45.82 9.12
C ASP A 165 -24.48 -46.14 8.78
N GLN A 166 -23.53 -45.53 9.51
CA GLN A 166 -22.15 -45.99 9.54
C GLN A 166 -22.03 -47.20 10.48
N PRO A 167 -21.37 -48.30 10.07
CA PRO A 167 -21.13 -49.44 10.96
C PRO A 167 -20.05 -49.11 12.00
N PRO A 168 -20.10 -49.76 13.18
CA PRO A 168 -19.23 -49.41 14.30
C PRO A 168 -17.81 -49.91 14.06
N PHE A 169 -16.83 -49.01 14.20
CA PHE A 169 -15.46 -49.32 14.58
C PHE A 169 -15.03 -48.40 15.73
#